data_AF-A0A1H6JAA9-F1
#
_entry.id   AF-A0A1H6JAA9-F1
#
_cell.length_a   1.000
_cell.length_b   1.000
_cell.length_c   1.000
_cell.angle_alpha   90.00
_cell.angle_beta   90.00
_cell.angle_gamma   90.00
#
_symmetry.space_group_name_H-M   'P 1'
#
loop_
_entity.id
_entity.type
_entity.pdbx_description
1 polymer ?
#
loop_
_entity_poly.entity_id
_entity_poly.type
_entity_poly.pdbx_seq_one_letter_code
_entity_poly.pdbx_strand_id
1 'polypeptide(L)'
;MKKKFSFKIETLLFGIENPKGAIEQVLFAKKVATHEGIEPFNCLACLTFTDPTINKAFSGGLPMDETLLIGYEGWSDAILHLCIKSGQSTLKVATGYLLSKEVTIHSEYRNAILLRKLSDKEIKEIFTHVWNNLDEIRPNPRLTKE
;
A
#
# COMPACT_ATOMS: atom_id res chain seq x y z
N MET A 1 28.85 -1.10 0.17
CA MET A 1 27.88 -1.98 0.88
C MET A 1 26.50 -1.76 0.25
N LYS A 2 25.85 -2.79 -0.28
CA LYS A 2 24.45 -2.67 -0.73
C LYS A 2 23.59 -2.41 0.51
N LYS A 3 22.90 -1.27 0.59
CA LYS A 3 21.89 -1.05 1.63
C LYS A 3 20.89 -2.20 1.53
N LYS A 4 20.68 -2.94 2.61
CA LYS A 4 19.70 -4.02 2.67
C LYS A 4 18.32 -3.35 2.57
N PHE A 5 17.52 -3.75 1.60
CA PHE A 5 16.13 -3.31 1.50
C PHE A 5 15.38 -3.74 2.76
N SER A 6 14.60 -2.83 3.33
CA SER A 6 13.88 -3.03 4.58
C SER A 6 12.71 -2.06 4.65
N PHE A 7 11.58 -2.54 5.15
CA PHE A 7 10.34 -1.79 5.29
C PHE A 7 9.57 -2.28 6.52
N LYS A 8 8.62 -1.46 6.98
CA LYS A 8 7.64 -1.78 8.01
C LYS A 8 6.25 -1.56 7.45
N ILE A 9 5.33 -2.44 7.83
CA ILE A 9 3.90 -2.33 7.50
C ILE A 9 3.14 -2.02 8.79
N GLU A 10 2.23 -1.05 8.71
CA GLU A 10 1.33 -0.70 9.79
C GLU A 10 -0.09 -0.58 9.24
N THR A 11 -1.00 -1.45 9.70
CA THR A 11 -2.42 -1.30 9.39
C THR A 11 -2.96 0.03 9.92
N LEU A 12 -3.74 0.69 9.09
CA LEU A 12 -4.41 1.96 9.40
C LEU A 12 -5.89 1.72 9.75
N LEU A 13 -6.36 0.48 9.63
CA LEU A 13 -7.72 0.09 9.99
C LEU A 13 -7.74 -0.55 11.37
N PHE A 14 -8.80 -0.27 12.11
CA PHE A 14 -9.03 -0.81 13.43
C PHE A 14 -10.50 -1.13 13.68
N GLY A 15 -10.77 -2.06 14.60
CA GLY A 15 -12.11 -2.59 14.86
C GLY A 15 -12.49 -3.76 13.94
N ILE A 16 -13.38 -4.62 14.42
CA ILE A 16 -13.70 -5.92 13.79
C ILE A 16 -14.92 -5.80 12.86
N GLU A 17 -16.05 -5.32 13.36
CA GLU A 17 -17.32 -5.30 12.61
C GLU A 17 -17.45 -4.09 11.68
N ASN A 18 -16.79 -2.98 12.02
CA ASN A 18 -16.77 -1.75 11.22
C ASN A 18 -15.35 -1.16 11.24
N PRO A 19 -14.47 -1.58 10.31
CA PRO A 19 -13.11 -1.08 10.23
C PRO A 19 -13.11 0.45 10.12
N LYS A 20 -12.49 1.11 11.09
CA LYS A 20 -12.30 2.56 11.16
C LYS A 20 -10.83 2.88 10.95
N GLY A 21 -10.54 4.06 10.43
CA GLY A 21 -9.19 4.56 10.24
C GLY A 21 -9.18 6.08 10.28
N ALA A 22 -8.02 6.70 10.10
CA ALA A 22 -7.97 8.15 9.96
C ALA A 22 -8.81 8.58 8.74
N ILE A 23 -9.70 9.56 8.93
CA ILE A 23 -10.71 9.95 7.92
C ILE A 23 -10.07 10.23 6.56
N GLU A 24 -8.95 10.95 6.53
CA GLU A 24 -8.25 11.29 5.28
C GLU A 24 -7.78 10.04 4.52
N GLN A 25 -7.12 9.12 5.22
CA GLN A 25 -6.59 7.88 4.62
C GLN A 25 -7.73 6.95 4.19
N VAL A 26 -8.80 6.85 4.97
CA VAL A 26 -9.99 6.05 4.65
C VAL A 26 -10.71 6.60 3.43
N LEU A 27 -10.92 7.92 3.36
CA LEU A 27 -11.55 8.56 2.20
C LEU A 27 -10.70 8.40 0.94
N PHE A 28 -9.38 8.54 1.06
CA PHE A 28 -8.45 8.29 -0.03
C PHE A 28 -8.52 6.83 -0.51
N ALA A 29 -8.42 5.88 0.42
CA ALA A 29 -8.49 4.46 0.11
C ALA A 29 -9.81 4.08 -0.55
N LYS A 30 -10.93 4.64 -0.07
CA LYS A 30 -12.25 4.44 -0.68
C LYS A 30 -12.28 4.94 -2.11
N LYS A 31 -11.76 6.14 -2.40
CA LYS A 31 -11.69 6.66 -3.78
C LYS A 31 -10.87 5.75 -4.71
N VAL A 32 -9.73 5.27 -4.24
CA VAL A 32 -8.89 4.33 -4.99
C VAL A 32 -9.65 3.02 -5.21
N ALA A 33 -10.24 2.46 -4.15
CA ALA A 33 -11.02 1.23 -4.21
C ALA A 33 -12.18 1.31 -5.20
N THR A 34 -12.98 2.39 -5.17
CA THR A 34 -14.08 2.62 -6.12
C THR A 34 -13.57 2.73 -7.56
N HIS A 35 -12.47 3.47 -7.79
CA HIS A 35 -11.87 3.61 -9.13
C HIS A 35 -11.41 2.26 -9.70
N GLU A 36 -10.89 1.40 -8.83
CA GLU A 36 -10.35 0.09 -9.20
C GLU A 36 -11.41 -1.03 -9.18
N GLY A 37 -12.66 -0.73 -8.82
CA GLY A 37 -13.73 -1.73 -8.71
C GLY A 37 -13.57 -2.71 -7.54
N ILE A 38 -12.86 -2.30 -6.48
CA ILE A 38 -12.58 -3.10 -5.28
C ILE A 38 -13.54 -2.67 -4.17
N GLU A 39 -14.82 -2.98 -4.33
CA GLU A 39 -15.80 -2.76 -3.26
C GLU A 39 -16.39 -4.10 -2.82
N PRO A 40 -16.34 -4.44 -1.52
CA PRO A 40 -15.78 -3.66 -0.40
C PRO A 40 -14.24 -3.72 -0.31
N PHE A 41 -13.61 -2.72 0.32
CA PHE A 41 -12.20 -2.81 0.75
C PHE A 41 -12.13 -3.02 2.26
N ASN A 42 -11.19 -3.84 2.72
CA ASN A 42 -10.99 -4.16 4.15
C ASN A 42 -9.51 -4.21 4.55
N CYS A 43 -8.60 -3.93 3.63
CA CYS A 43 -7.17 -3.79 3.89
C CYS A 43 -6.73 -2.37 3.56
N LEU A 44 -6.16 -1.69 4.55
CA LEU A 44 -5.47 -0.41 4.35
C LEU A 44 -4.30 -0.33 5.34
N ALA A 45 -3.09 -0.26 4.81
CA ALA A 45 -1.85 -0.20 5.60
C ALA A 45 -0.86 0.79 5.01
N CYS A 46 -0.03 1.39 5.87
CA CYS A 46 1.07 2.26 5.47
C CYS A 46 2.40 1.48 5.43
N LEU A 47 3.21 1.76 4.41
CA LEU A 47 4.55 1.23 4.26
C LEU A 47 5.58 2.33 4.56
N THR A 48 6.42 2.06 5.55
CA THR A 48 7.56 2.90 5.90
C THR A 48 8.85 2.21 5.48
N PHE A 49 9.61 2.83 4.58
CA PHE A 49 10.90 2.31 4.14
C PHE A 49 12.04 2.83 5.01
N THR A 50 13.04 1.99 5.28
CA THR A 50 14.26 2.44 5.97
C THR A 50 15.06 3.45 5.13
N ASP A 51 14.96 3.37 3.80
CA ASP A 51 15.48 4.39 2.90
C ASP A 51 14.39 5.45 2.63
N PRO A 52 14.51 6.67 3.19
CA PRO A 52 13.48 7.69 3.06
C PRO A 52 13.38 8.25 1.64
N THR A 53 14.28 7.88 0.72
CA THR A 53 14.22 8.36 -0.68
C THR A 53 13.27 7.54 -1.55
N ILE A 54 12.87 6.33 -1.10
CA ILE A 54 11.92 5.49 -1.84
C ILE A 54 10.60 6.22 -2.00
N ASN A 55 10.09 6.24 -3.22
CA ASN A 55 8.79 6.81 -3.59
C ASN A 55 8.61 8.29 -3.22
N LYS A 56 9.72 9.01 -2.98
CA LYS A 56 9.69 10.46 -2.76
C LYS A 56 9.92 11.22 -4.05
N ALA A 57 9.28 12.39 -4.14
CA ALA A 57 9.51 13.33 -5.21
C ALA A 57 10.85 14.06 -5.04
N PHE A 58 11.41 14.53 -6.15
CA PHE A 58 12.55 15.43 -6.14
C PHE A 58 12.18 16.77 -5.49
N SER A 59 13.18 17.52 -5.02
CA SER A 59 12.99 18.90 -4.57
C SER A 59 12.34 19.73 -5.69
N GLY A 60 11.15 20.31 -5.42
CA GLY A 60 10.33 21.02 -6.40
C GLY A 60 9.27 20.17 -7.13
N GLY A 61 9.23 18.85 -6.90
CA GLY A 61 8.17 17.96 -7.36
C GLY A 61 6.95 17.95 -6.43
N LEU A 62 5.87 17.28 -6.87
CA LEU A 62 4.64 17.12 -6.07
C LEU A 62 4.93 16.38 -4.75
N PRO A 63 4.37 16.81 -3.61
CA PRO A 63 4.59 16.15 -2.32
C PRO A 63 4.08 14.71 -2.38
N MET A 64 4.94 13.75 -2.06
CA MET A 64 4.60 12.32 -1.94
C MET A 64 4.56 11.97 -0.45
N ASP A 65 3.36 11.78 0.07
CA ASP A 65 3.11 11.71 1.51
C ASP A 65 3.43 10.31 2.01
N GLU A 66 2.71 9.32 1.48
CA GLU A 66 2.62 7.98 2.05
C GLU A 66 2.66 6.92 0.94
N THR A 67 3.29 5.78 1.22
CA THR A 67 3.10 4.57 0.41
C THR A 67 2.11 3.69 1.13
N LEU A 68 1.02 3.33 0.46
CA LEU A 68 -0.12 2.63 1.03
C LEU A 68 -0.32 1.29 0.33
N LEU A 69 -0.70 0.27 1.10
CA LEU A 69 -1.35 -0.94 0.59
C LEU A 69 -2.85 -0.78 0.78
N ILE A 70 -3.61 -0.92 -0.29
CA ILE A 70 -5.08 -0.81 -0.30
C ILE A 70 -5.63 -2.03 -0.99
N GLY A 71 -6.67 -2.64 -0.44
CA GLY A 71 -7.34 -3.71 -1.16
C GLY A 71 -8.39 -4.45 -0.36
N TYR A 72 -8.67 -5.65 -0.85
CA TYR A 72 -9.62 -6.55 -0.27
C TYR A 72 -8.97 -7.91 -0.02
N GLU A 73 -9.21 -8.45 1.17
CA GLU A 73 -8.91 -9.82 1.56
C GLU A 73 -10.22 -10.52 1.90
N GLY A 74 -10.59 -11.50 1.07
CA GLY A 74 -11.68 -12.43 1.32
C GLY A 74 -11.19 -13.73 1.96
N TRP A 75 -12.07 -14.73 2.02
CA TRP A 75 -11.74 -16.03 2.63
C TRP A 75 -10.65 -16.81 1.87
N SER A 76 -10.63 -16.71 0.54
CA SER A 76 -9.74 -17.50 -0.31
C SER A 76 -8.85 -16.68 -1.23
N ASP A 77 -9.07 -15.37 -1.31
CA ASP A 77 -8.33 -14.51 -2.23
C ASP A 77 -8.09 -13.13 -1.62
N ALA A 78 -7.02 -12.47 -2.06
CA ALA A 78 -6.77 -11.09 -1.72
C ALA A 78 -6.18 -10.36 -2.93
N ILE A 79 -6.77 -9.20 -3.24
CA ILE A 79 -6.29 -8.29 -4.27
C ILE A 79 -5.80 -7.04 -3.57
N LEU A 80 -4.50 -6.77 -3.69
CA LEU A 80 -3.82 -5.70 -2.99
C LEU A 80 -3.13 -4.77 -3.98
N HIS A 81 -3.31 -3.47 -3.79
CA HIS A 81 -2.69 -2.42 -4.58
C HIS A 81 -1.68 -1.68 -3.74
N LEU A 82 -0.45 -1.62 -4.23
CA LEU A 82 0.58 -0.74 -3.69
C LEU A 82 0.46 0.60 -4.40
N CYS A 83 0.25 1.66 -3.64
CA CYS A 83 -0.03 3.00 -4.13
C CYS A 83 0.84 4.04 -3.41
N ILE A 84 1.13 5.15 -4.09
CA ILE A 84 1.75 6.33 -3.48
C ILE A 84 0.70 7.43 -3.44
N LYS A 85 0.40 7.93 -2.24
CA LYS A 85 -0.47 9.08 -2.02
C LYS A 85 0.34 10.37 -2.17
N SER A 86 -0.20 11.29 -2.97
CA SER A 86 0.38 12.62 -3.22
C SER A 86 -0.72 13.66 -3.08
N GLY A 87 -0.95 14.16 -1.85
CA GLY A 87 -2.10 14.99 -1.55
C GLY A 87 -3.41 14.27 -1.90
N GLN A 88 -4.09 14.75 -2.94
CA GLN A 88 -5.34 14.16 -3.45
C GLN A 88 -5.14 13.18 -4.62
N SER A 89 -3.92 13.04 -5.13
CA SER A 89 -3.59 12.18 -6.26
C SER A 89 -3.01 10.84 -5.81
N THR A 90 -3.13 9.84 -6.68
CA THR A 90 -2.60 8.49 -6.46
C THR A 90 -1.70 8.09 -7.61
N LEU A 91 -0.49 7.62 -7.30
CA LEU A 91 0.33 6.89 -8.25
C LEU A 91 0.29 5.40 -7.91
N LYS A 92 -0.29 4.60 -8.80
CA LYS A 92 -0.38 3.15 -8.65
C LYS A 92 0.97 2.52 -8.98
N VAL A 93 1.52 1.76 -8.03
CA VAL A 93 2.83 1.10 -8.16
C VAL A 93 2.67 -0.28 -8.74
N ALA A 94 1.89 -1.13 -8.07
CA ALA A 94 1.70 -2.51 -8.45
C ALA A 94 0.38 -3.07 -7.89
N THR A 95 -0.14 -4.12 -8.50
CA THR A 95 -1.22 -4.95 -7.99
C THR A 95 -0.69 -6.35 -7.72
N GLY A 96 -0.99 -6.91 -6.54
CA GLY A 96 -0.67 -8.29 -6.18
C GLY A 96 -1.92 -9.12 -5.96
N TYR A 97 -1.91 -10.34 -6.47
CA TYR A 97 -3.00 -11.33 -6.34
C TYR A 97 -2.52 -12.48 -5.47
N LEU A 98 -3.19 -12.72 -4.34
CA LEU A 98 -2.76 -13.71 -3.35
C LEU A 98 -2.82 -15.15 -3.91
N LEU A 99 -3.87 -15.49 -4.66
CA LEU A 99 -4.11 -16.85 -5.12
C LEU A 99 -3.15 -17.27 -6.24
N SER A 100 -2.94 -16.41 -7.25
CA SER A 100 -2.00 -16.67 -8.34
C SER A 100 -0.54 -16.36 -7.98
N LYS A 101 -0.31 -15.63 -6.87
CA LYS A 101 1.00 -15.07 -6.50
C LYS A 101 1.59 -14.17 -7.58
N GLU A 102 0.76 -13.61 -8.45
CA GLU A 102 1.17 -12.70 -9.49
C GLU A 102 1.24 -11.27 -8.97
N VAL A 103 2.25 -10.54 -9.46
CA VAL A 103 2.44 -9.12 -9.17
C VAL A 103 2.57 -8.38 -10.50
N THR A 104 1.61 -7.50 -10.76
CA THR A 104 1.56 -6.66 -11.96
C THR A 104 2.03 -5.26 -11.60
N ILE A 105 3.15 -4.82 -12.17
CA ILE A 105 3.72 -3.47 -11.95
C ILE A 105 3.15 -2.54 -13.01
N HIS A 106 2.61 -1.41 -12.60
CA HIS A 106 1.92 -0.46 -13.49
C HIS A 106 2.92 0.41 -14.26
N SER A 107 2.60 0.71 -15.51
CA SER A 107 3.47 1.45 -16.43
C SER A 107 3.70 2.90 -15.97
N GLU A 108 2.70 3.48 -15.34
CA GLU A 108 2.65 4.81 -14.78
C GLU A 108 3.76 4.98 -13.74
N TYR A 109 3.96 3.96 -12.90
CA TYR A 109 5.06 3.94 -11.93
C TYR A 109 6.44 3.84 -12.60
N ARG A 110 6.55 3.05 -13.66
CA ARG A 110 7.80 2.94 -14.43
C ARG A 110 8.19 4.28 -15.05
N ASN A 111 7.21 5.07 -15.48
CA ASN A 111 7.40 6.36 -16.14
C ASN A 111 7.47 7.54 -15.16
N ALA A 112 6.99 7.38 -13.92
CA ALA A 112 7.02 8.44 -12.92
C ALA A 112 8.44 8.90 -12.59
N ILE A 113 8.62 10.18 -12.25
CA ILE A 113 9.93 10.72 -11.86
C ILE A 113 9.98 10.77 -10.33
N LEU A 114 10.74 9.86 -9.72
CA LEU A 114 10.88 9.70 -8.27
C LEU A 114 12.37 9.63 -7.91
N LEU A 115 12.74 10.11 -6.72
CA LEU A 115 14.12 10.09 -6.21
C LEU A 115 14.69 8.67 -6.25
N ARG A 116 13.88 7.71 -5.79
CA ARG A 116 14.18 6.30 -5.88
C ARG A 116 12.90 5.51 -6.05
N LYS A 117 12.88 4.65 -7.07
CA LYS A 117 11.83 3.65 -7.27
C LYS A 117 12.21 2.35 -6.57
N LEU A 118 11.19 1.62 -6.14
CA LEU A 118 11.27 0.21 -5.87
C LEU A 118 11.58 -0.52 -7.17
N SER A 119 12.54 -1.44 -7.11
CA SER A 119 12.77 -2.39 -8.20
C SER A 119 11.69 -3.47 -8.24
N ASP A 120 11.53 -4.14 -9.38
CA ASP A 120 10.61 -5.28 -9.52
C ASP A 120 10.84 -6.36 -8.45
N LYS A 121 12.09 -6.55 -8.01
CA LYS A 121 12.44 -7.49 -6.94
C LYS A 121 11.92 -7.04 -5.58
N GLU A 122 12.09 -5.77 -5.24
CA GLU A 122 11.62 -5.19 -3.98
C GLU A 122 10.10 -5.14 -3.89
N ILE A 123 9.41 -4.85 -5.00
CA ILE A 123 7.95 -4.91 -5.07
C ILE A 123 7.48 -6.34 -4.79
N LYS A 124 8.10 -7.35 -5.43
CA LYS A 124 7.78 -8.76 -5.19
C LYS A 124 8.08 -9.18 -3.75
N GLU A 125 9.15 -8.68 -3.15
CA GLU A 125 9.51 -8.94 -1.76
C GLU A 125 8.46 -8.39 -0.79
N ILE A 126 7.94 -7.17 -1.04
CA ILE A 126 6.82 -6.59 -0.28
C ILE A 126 5.59 -7.50 -0.35
N PHE A 127 5.13 -7.86 -1.55
CA PHE A 127 3.92 -8.70 -1.68
C PHE A 127 4.11 -10.08 -1.06
N THR A 128 5.29 -10.69 -1.24
CA THR A 128 5.62 -11.98 -0.62
C THR A 128 5.56 -11.90 0.90
N HIS A 129 6.12 -10.84 1.50
CA HIS A 129 6.02 -10.61 2.94
C HIS A 129 4.57 -10.46 3.39
N VAL A 130 3.78 -9.64 2.71
CA VAL A 130 2.37 -9.41 3.05
C VAL A 130 1.56 -10.70 2.99
N TRP A 131 1.76 -11.51 1.94
CA TRP A 131 1.07 -12.79 1.81
C TRP A 131 1.42 -13.80 2.90
N ASN A 132 2.61 -13.68 3.49
CA ASN A 132 3.03 -14.52 4.62
C ASN A 132 2.60 -13.94 5.99
N ASN A 133 2.19 -12.67 6.03
CA ASN A 133 1.88 -11.93 7.25
C ASN A 133 0.61 -11.09 7.07
N LEU A 134 -0.49 -11.71 6.62
CA LEU A 134 -1.75 -11.01 6.31
C LEU A 134 -2.31 -10.24 7.51
N ASP A 135 -2.01 -10.67 8.73
CA ASP A 135 -2.40 -9.97 9.96
C ASP A 135 -1.82 -8.55 10.08
N GLU A 136 -0.75 -8.21 9.35
CA GLU A 136 -0.17 -6.86 9.34
C GLU A 136 -1.01 -5.84 8.55
N ILE A 137 -1.86 -6.31 7.64
CA ILE A 137 -2.70 -5.46 6.77
C ILE A 137 -4.20 -5.54 7.09
N ARG A 138 -4.60 -6.53 7.90
CA ARG A 138 -5.96 -6.67 8.40
C ARG A 138 -6.29 -5.55 9.40
N PRO A 139 -7.59 -5.23 9.60
CA PRO A 139 -8.00 -4.33 10.66
C PRO A 139 -7.53 -4.85 12.03
N ASN A 140 -6.84 -4.01 12.80
CA ASN A 140 -6.37 -4.41 14.11
C ASN A 140 -7.49 -4.25 15.16
N PRO A 141 -7.94 -5.33 15.82
CA PRO A 141 -8.99 -5.24 16.82
C PRO A 141 -8.55 -4.49 18.09
N ARG A 142 -7.24 -4.37 18.34
CA ARG A 142 -6.67 -3.78 19.57
C ARG A 142 -6.38 -2.28 19.45
N LEU A 143 -6.45 -1.72 18.24
CA LEU A 143 -6.30 -0.28 18.00
C LEU A 143 -7.63 0.45 18.25
N THR A 144 -8.20 0.35 19.45
CA THR A 144 -9.21 1.33 19.87
C THR A 144 -8.48 2.62 20.20
N LYS A 145 -8.42 3.57 19.25
CA LYS A 145 -8.05 4.95 19.60
C LYS A 145 -9.20 5.53 20.44
N GLU A 146 -8.88 5.85 21.70
CA GLU A 146 -9.63 6.78 22.54
C GLU A 146 -9.84 8.14 21.82
#